data_AF-A0A2V9FKB8-F1
#
_entry.id   AF-A0A2V9FKB8-F1
#
_cell.length_a   1.000
_cell.length_b   1.000
_cell.length_c   1.000
_cell.angle_alpha   90.00
_cell.angle_beta   90.00
_cell.angle_gamma   90.00
#
_symmetry.space_group_name_H-M   'P 1'
#
loop_
_entity.id
_entity.type
_entity.pdbx_description
1 polymer ?
#
loop_
_entity_poly.entity_id
_entity_poly.type
_entity_poly.pdbx_seq_one_letter_code
_entity_poly.pdbx_strand_id
1 'polypeptide(L)'
;MARKLWPSQDPVGRRIRLGEDTGLEIIGVVKTGKYRTLGEEPIALAYLPRLPSRRTLVVHTSGDPTALLDTIRREIQTVDPNIAATDLETMQQYMTLPLFPARTTGLLLGASG
;
A
#
# COMPACT_ATOMS: atom_id res chain seq x y z
N MET A 1 13.99 -5.58 -4.10
CA MET A 1 14.13 -6.99 -4.56
C MET A 1 15.02 -7.09 -5.80
N ALA A 2 14.60 -6.54 -6.96
CA ALA A 2 15.31 -6.69 -8.24
C ALA A 2 16.83 -6.46 -8.17
N ARG A 3 17.28 -5.31 -7.64
CA ARG A 3 18.72 -4.98 -7.52
C ARG A 3 19.55 -6.00 -6.74
N LYS A 4 18.95 -6.69 -5.76
CA LYS A 4 19.65 -7.71 -4.95
C LYS A 4 19.78 -9.04 -5.70
N LEU A 5 18.80 -9.39 -6.53
CA LEU A 5 18.76 -10.68 -7.23
C LEU A 5 19.37 -10.63 -8.64
N TRP A 6 19.31 -9.47 -9.29
CA TRP A 6 19.88 -9.21 -10.61
C TRP A 6 20.74 -7.94 -10.57
N PRO A 7 21.90 -7.97 -9.90
CA PRO A 7 22.79 -6.83 -9.89
C PRO A 7 23.26 -6.54 -11.33
N SER A 8 23.10 -5.30 -11.77
CA SER A 8 23.50 -4.82 -13.10
C SER A 8 22.91 -5.60 -14.30
N GLN A 9 21.81 -6.33 -14.08
CA GLN A 9 21.12 -7.08 -15.13
C GLN A 9 19.65 -6.67 -15.17
N ASP A 10 19.05 -6.70 -16.36
CA ASP A 10 17.61 -6.53 -16.51
C ASP A 10 16.89 -7.82 -16.03
N PRO A 11 16.01 -7.71 -15.01
CA PRO A 11 15.22 -8.84 -14.55
C PRO A 11 13.98 -9.13 -15.41
N VAL A 12 13.55 -8.21 -16.29
CA VAL A 12 12.35 -8.39 -17.11
C VAL A 12 12.53 -9.57 -18.08
N GLY A 13 11.46 -10.35 -18.29
CA GLY A 13 11.45 -11.59 -19.10
C GLY A 13 12.01 -12.82 -18.39
N ARG A 14 12.60 -12.67 -17.20
CA ARG A 14 13.10 -13.81 -16.41
C ARG A 14 11.98 -14.47 -15.61
N ARG A 15 12.15 -15.75 -15.32
CA ARG A 15 11.21 -16.54 -14.50
C ARG A 15 11.69 -16.70 -13.08
N ILE A 16 10.75 -16.62 -12.14
CA ILE A 16 10.98 -16.79 -10.71
C ILE A 16 10.02 -17.82 -10.11
N ARG A 17 10.37 -18.27 -8.90
CA ARG A 17 9.50 -19.07 -8.04
C ARG A 17 9.16 -18.27 -6.79
N LEU A 18 7.88 -18.21 -6.44
CA LEU A 18 7.39 -17.50 -5.26
C LEU A 18 6.45 -18.42 -4.48
N GLY A 19 6.95 -19.00 -3.39
CA GLY A 19 6.19 -20.02 -2.66
C GLY A 19 5.93 -21.25 -3.54
N GLU A 20 4.65 -21.61 -3.68
CA GLU A 20 4.17 -22.70 -4.54
C GLU A 20 4.05 -22.30 -6.01
N ASP A 21 4.01 -21.00 -6.32
CA ASP A 21 3.96 -20.54 -7.71
C ASP A 21 5.33 -20.74 -8.36
N THR A 22 5.36 -21.59 -9.39
CA THR A 22 6.56 -21.85 -10.19
C THR A 22 6.40 -21.23 -11.58
N GLY A 23 7.50 -20.69 -12.13
CA GLY A 23 7.54 -20.22 -13.51
C GLY A 23 6.91 -18.86 -13.78
N LEU A 24 6.72 -18.02 -12.75
CA LEU A 24 6.21 -16.66 -12.92
C LEU A 24 7.21 -15.79 -13.68
N GLU A 25 6.76 -15.14 -14.76
CA GLU A 25 7.60 -14.23 -15.54
C GLU A 25 7.56 -12.79 -14.99
N ILE A 26 8.72 -12.16 -14.90
CA ILE A 26 8.84 -10.75 -14.51
C ILE A 26 8.49 -9.88 -15.71
N ILE A 27 7.34 -9.21 -15.68
CA ILE A 27 6.90 -8.31 -16.76
C ILE A 27 7.33 -6.85 -16.54
N GLY A 28 7.87 -6.51 -15.37
CA GLY A 28 8.24 -5.14 -15.05
C GLY A 28 8.84 -4.98 -13.66
N VAL A 29 9.46 -3.82 -13.43
CA VAL A 29 10.04 -3.43 -12.14
C VAL A 29 9.54 -2.04 -11.78
N VAL A 30 9.07 -1.88 -10.54
CA VAL A 30 8.64 -0.60 -9.98
C VAL A 30 9.64 -0.07 -8.95
N LYS A 31 9.54 1.23 -8.64
CA LYS A 31 10.34 1.84 -7.56
C LYS A 31 9.99 1.20 -6.21
N THR A 32 10.98 1.12 -5.32
CA THR A 32 10.75 0.67 -3.94
C THR A 32 9.81 1.62 -3.21
N GLY A 33 8.67 1.12 -2.77
CA GLY A 33 7.75 1.83 -1.87
C GLY A 33 7.94 1.47 -0.39
N LYS A 34 7.05 2.01 0.44
CA LYS A 34 6.84 1.64 1.84
C LYS A 34 5.51 0.89 1.94
N TYR A 35 5.48 -0.19 2.71
CA TYR A 35 4.38 -1.17 2.68
C TYR A 35 3.79 -1.46 4.06
N ARG A 36 4.62 -1.52 5.12
CA ARG A 36 4.14 -1.75 6.49
C ARG A 36 4.24 -0.48 7.34
N THR A 37 5.38 0.20 7.27
CA THR A 37 5.59 1.45 8.00
C THR A 37 6.43 2.44 7.18
N LEU A 38 6.39 3.73 7.54
CA LEU A 38 7.20 4.76 6.86
C LEU A 38 8.71 4.57 7.14
N GLY A 39 9.06 4.07 8.32
CA GLY A 39 10.44 3.86 8.75
C GLY A 39 11.05 2.52 8.35
N GLU A 40 10.33 1.65 7.64
CA GLU A 40 10.84 0.31 7.33
C GLU A 40 12.03 0.32 6.37
N GLU A 41 12.92 -0.66 6.56
CA GLU A 41 13.93 -0.99 5.55
C GLU A 41 13.27 -1.60 4.30
N PRO A 42 13.86 -1.42 3.10
CA PRO A 42 13.34 -2.02 1.87
C PRO A 42 13.12 -3.53 1.97
N ILE A 43 11.86 -3.95 2.00
CA ILE A 43 11.48 -5.36 1.96
C ILE A 43 11.39 -5.89 0.53
N ALA A 44 11.54 -7.20 0.39
CA ALA A 44 11.34 -7.88 -0.88
C ALA A 44 9.84 -8.05 -1.15
N LEU A 45 9.33 -7.48 -2.25
CA LEU A 45 7.92 -7.53 -2.61
C LEU A 45 7.75 -7.77 -4.12
N ALA A 46 6.69 -8.50 -4.48
CA ALA A 46 6.26 -8.75 -5.84
C ALA A 46 4.75 -8.45 -5.96
N TYR A 47 4.35 -7.86 -7.09
CA TYR A 47 2.94 -7.64 -7.43
C TYR A 47 2.45 -8.77 -8.31
N LEU A 48 1.32 -9.37 -7.94
CA LEU A 48 0.75 -10.52 -8.63
C LEU A 48 -0.68 -10.18 -9.09
N PRO A 49 -1.14 -10.71 -10.23
CA PRO A 49 -2.48 -10.42 -10.77
C PRO A 49 -3.56 -11.26 -10.06
N ARG A 50 -3.59 -11.22 -8.72
CA ARG A 50 -4.54 -11.98 -7.89
C ARG A 50 -5.05 -11.10 -6.76
N LEU A 51 -6.32 -11.27 -6.42
CA LEU A 51 -6.97 -10.55 -5.32
C LEU A 51 -6.95 -11.42 -4.06
N PRO A 52 -6.22 -11.03 -3.00
CA PRO A 52 -6.27 -11.76 -1.74
C PRO A 52 -7.63 -11.60 -1.05
N SER A 53 -7.96 -12.55 -0.17
CA SER A 53 -9.20 -12.52 0.63
C SER A 53 -9.26 -11.30 1.54
N ARG A 54 -8.11 -10.92 2.13
CA ARG A 54 -7.95 -9.68 2.88
C ARG A 54 -7.32 -8.63 1.96
N ARG A 55 -8.07 -7.56 1.69
CA ARG A 55 -7.69 -6.52 0.73
C ARG A 55 -8.18 -5.15 1.19
N THR A 56 -7.50 -4.11 0.74
CA THR A 56 -7.84 -2.71 0.98
C THR A 56 -8.19 -2.05 -0.34
N LEU A 57 -9.30 -1.32 -0.38
CA LEU A 57 -9.67 -0.50 -1.53
C LEU A 57 -9.17 0.93 -1.29
N VAL A 58 -8.40 1.46 -2.22
CA VAL A 58 -7.95 2.87 -2.21
C VAL A 58 -8.66 3.59 -3.34
N VAL A 59 -9.39 4.67 -2.99
CA VAL A 59 -10.16 5.47 -3.94
C VAL A 59 -9.50 6.84 -4.09
N HIS A 60 -9.29 7.26 -5.33
CA HIS A 60 -8.79 8.60 -5.66
C HIS A 60 -9.92 9.42 -6.26
N THR A 61 -10.12 10.64 -5.73
CA THR A 61 -11.17 11.57 -6.17
C THR A 61 -10.58 12.98 -6.29
N SER A 62 -11.15 13.79 -7.17
CA SER A 62 -10.79 15.21 -7.32
C SER A 62 -11.59 16.14 -6.39
N GLY A 63 -12.64 15.65 -5.74
CA GLY A 63 -13.48 16.40 -4.80
C GLY A 63 -13.15 16.16 -3.32
N ASP A 64 -14.04 16.58 -2.43
CA ASP A 64 -13.92 16.26 -0.99
C ASP A 64 -14.08 14.74 -0.78
N PRO A 65 -13.04 14.03 -0.31
CA PRO A 65 -13.12 12.59 -0.07
C PRO A 65 -14.09 12.24 1.05
N THR A 66 -14.33 13.15 2.00
CA THR A 66 -15.24 12.93 3.14
C THR A 66 -16.69 12.78 2.65
N ALA A 67 -17.09 13.59 1.67
CA ALA A 67 -18.41 13.54 1.06
C ALA A 67 -18.70 12.22 0.32
N LEU A 68 -17.66 11.44 -0.04
CA LEU A 68 -17.82 10.15 -0.72
C LEU A 68 -17.91 8.96 0.23
N LEU A 69 -17.55 9.10 1.51
CA LEU A 69 -17.47 7.96 2.43
C LEU A 69 -18.83 7.23 2.54
N ASP A 70 -19.91 7.96 2.78
CA ASP A 70 -21.24 7.34 2.92
C ASP A 70 -21.75 6.69 1.63
N THR A 71 -21.42 7.30 0.48
CA THR A 71 -21.77 6.72 -0.82
C THR A 71 -21.00 5.42 -1.05
N ILE A 72 -19.69 5.40 -0.81
CA ILE A 72 -18.86 4.19 -0.94
C ILE A 72 -19.36 3.09 -0.01
N ARG A 73 -19.71 3.43 1.24
CA ARG A 73 -20.26 2.47 2.21
C ARG A 73 -21.53 1.80 1.68
N ARG A 74 -22.47 2.59 1.16
CA ARG A 74 -23.72 2.08 0.59
C ARG A 74 -23.47 1.16 -0.60
N GLU A 75 -22.60 1.57 -1.52
CA GLU A 75 -22.29 0.76 -2.71
C GLU A 75 -21.64 -0.58 -2.35
N ILE A 76 -20.72 -0.61 -1.37
CA ILE A 76 -20.14 -1.87 -0.87
C ILE A 76 -21.24 -2.79 -0.33
N GLN A 77 -22.16 -2.26 0.48
CA GLN A 77 -23.28 -3.03 1.03
C GLN A 77 -24.26 -3.51 -0.05
N THR A 78 -24.44 -2.77 -1.14
CA THR A 78 -25.27 -3.20 -2.28
C THR A 78 -24.62 -4.35 -3.05
N VAL A 79 -23.29 -4.31 -3.21
CA VAL A 79 -22.55 -5.38 -3.91
C VAL A 79 -22.48 -6.65 -3.08
N ASP A 80 -22.15 -6.54 -1.79
CA ASP A 80 -22.12 -7.66 -0.86
C ASP A 80 -22.37 -7.19 0.60
N PRO A 81 -23.57 -7.43 1.15
CA PRO A 81 -23.91 -7.07 2.52
C PRO A 81 -23.03 -7.71 3.60
N ASN A 82 -22.33 -8.81 3.27
CA ASN A 82 -21.48 -9.52 4.22
C ASN A 82 -20.08 -8.87 4.36
N ILE A 83 -19.74 -7.93 3.47
CA ILE A 83 -18.48 -7.21 3.56
C ILE A 83 -18.65 -6.07 4.58
N ALA A 84 -18.04 -6.25 5.75
CA ALA A 84 -17.87 -5.15 6.69
C ALA A 84 -16.82 -4.17 6.13
N ALA A 85 -17.27 -2.99 5.69
CA ALA A 85 -16.37 -1.88 5.34
C ALA A 85 -15.74 -1.30 6.61
N THR A 86 -14.65 -1.92 7.06
CA THR A 86 -13.82 -1.44 8.18
C THR A 86 -12.90 -0.31 7.73
N ASP A 87 -12.53 0.57 8.64
CA ASP A 87 -11.54 1.65 8.42
C ASP A 87 -11.88 2.54 7.20
N LEU A 88 -13.16 2.89 7.05
CA LEU A 88 -13.62 3.79 6.01
C LEU A 88 -13.28 5.24 6.38
N GLU A 89 -12.10 5.67 5.98
CA GLU A 89 -11.54 6.97 6.32
C GLU A 89 -10.82 7.60 5.12
N THR A 90 -10.59 8.91 5.20
CA THR A 90 -9.79 9.63 4.21
C THR A 90 -8.31 9.29 4.36
N MET A 91 -7.53 9.45 3.28
CA MET A 91 -6.07 9.26 3.35
C MET A 91 -5.41 10.23 4.37
N GLN A 92 -5.97 11.43 4.58
CA GLN A 92 -5.47 12.33 5.62
C GLN A 92 -5.67 11.77 7.03
N GLN A 93 -6.86 11.21 7.32
CA GLN A 93 -7.14 10.57 8.60
C GLN A 93 -6.24 9.36 8.84
N TYR A 94 -6.15 8.46 7.85
CA TYR A 94 -5.29 7.26 7.91
C TYR A 94 -3.83 7.61 8.20
N MET A 95 -3.31 8.68 7.59
CA MET A 95 -1.91 9.11 7.76
C MET A 95 -1.62 9.80 9.11
N THR A 96 -2.63 10.07 9.94
CA THR A 96 -2.45 10.73 11.24
C THR A 96 -1.59 9.88 12.19
N LEU A 97 -1.87 8.56 12.29
CA LEU A 97 -1.11 7.66 13.15
C LEU A 97 0.32 7.38 12.63
N PRO A 98 0.52 7.02 11.34
CA PRO A 98 1.87 6.80 10.80
C PRO A 98 2.81 8.00 10.90
N LEU A 99 2.27 9.22 10.81
CA LEU A 99 3.06 10.45 10.86
C LEU A 99 3.30 10.99 12.28
N PHE A 100 2.60 10.45 13.29
CA PHE A 100 2.68 10.96 14.65
C PHE A 100 4.11 11.05 15.20
N PRO A 101 4.96 9.99 15.11
CA PRO A 101 6.34 10.06 15.62
C PRO A 101 7.18 11.14 14.95
N ALA A 102 7.02 11.34 13.64
CA ALA A 102 7.76 12.36 12.91
C ALA A 102 7.35 13.79 13.34
N ARG A 103 6.04 13.99 13.62
CA ARG A 103 5.51 15.29 14.04
C ARG A 103 5.90 15.65 15.48
N THR A 104 5.89 14.69 16.41
CA THR A 104 6.26 14.96 17.81
C THR A 104 7.75 15.26 17.96
N THR A 105 8.64 14.57 17.23
CA THR A 105 10.07 14.90 17.21
C THR A 105 10.34 16.30 16.65
N GLY A 106 9.66 16.68 15.56
CA GLY A 106 9.78 18.03 14.99
C GLY A 106 9.36 19.13 15.95
N LEU A 107 8.28 18.92 16.71
CA LEU A 107 7.78 19.88 17.70
C LEU A 107 8.71 20.03 18.92
N LEU A 108 9.26 18.92 19.45
CA LEU A 108 10.18 18.97 20.59
C LEU A 108 11.51 19.64 20.25
N LEU A 109 12.04 19.39 19.04
CA LEU A 109 13.26 20.04 18.56
C LEU A 109 13.05 21.53 18.26
N GLY A 110 11.89 21.89 17.72
CA GLY A 110 11.54 23.29 17.44
C GLY A 110 11.27 24.12 18.71
N ALA A 111 10.77 23.50 19.78
CA ALA A 111 10.54 24.17 21.05
C ALA A 111 11.81 24.31 21.92
N SER A 112 12.87 23.57 21.60
CA SER A 112 14.16 23.61 22.31
C SER A 112 15.23 24.42 21.57
N GLY A 113 14.84 25.09 20.48
CA GLY A 113 15.70 25.91 19.62
C GLY A 113 15.37 27.39 19.67
#